data_AF-A0A9D0GAR1-F1
#
_entry.id   AF-A0A9D0GAR1-F1
#
_cell.length_a   1.000
_cell.length_b   1.000
_cell.length_c   1.000
_cell.angle_alpha   90.00
_cell.angle_beta   90.00
_cell.angle_gamma   90.00
#
_symmetry.space_group_name_H-M   'P 1'
#
loop_
_entity.id
_entity.type
_entity.pdbx_description
1 polymer ?
#
loop_
_entity_poly.entity_id
_entity_poly.type
_entity_poly.pdbx_seq_one_letter_code
_entity_poly.pdbx_strand_id
1 'polypeptide(L)' 'RHYVRVSLEQRDGVLYATLTGEQGSGILYSMVKADGLAVIPEEWDHVSPGTRVRVLLFD' A
#
# COMPACT_ATOMS: atom_id res chain seq x y z
N ARG A 1 -5.26 8.85 -9.67
CA ARG A 1 -4.24 8.44 -8.67
C ARG A 1 -4.61 7.01 -8.34
N HIS A 2 -3.64 6.14 -8.08
CA HIS A 2 -3.96 4.76 -7.72
C HIS A 2 -3.89 4.59 -6.20
N TYR A 3 -4.86 3.86 -5.66
CA TYR A 3 -4.88 3.49 -4.25
C TYR A 3 -4.68 1.98 -4.17
N VAL A 4 -3.54 1.58 -3.62
CA VAL A 4 -3.18 0.17 -3.47
C VAL A 4 -3.15 -0.19 -1.99
N ARG A 5 -3.70 -1.35 -1.68
CA ARG A 5 -3.80 -1.89 -0.32
C ARG A 5 -2.45 -2.41 0.12
N VAL A 6 -2.01 -1.95 1.28
CA VAL A 6 -0.72 -2.32 1.86
C VAL A 6 -0.89 -2.78 3.29
N SER A 7 -0.10 -3.77 3.69
CA SER A 7 0.21 -3.99 5.09
C SER A 7 1.47 -3.22 5.44
N LEU A 8 1.57 -2.82 6.71
CA LEU A 8 2.67 -2.03 7.24
C LEU A 8 3.41 -2.84 8.30
N GLU A 9 4.73 -2.84 8.20
CA GLU A 9 5.60 -3.41 9.22
C GLU A 9 6.59 -2.35 9.69
N GLN A 10 6.69 -2.16 11.01
CA GLN A 10 7.67 -1.27 11.58
C GLN A 10 8.98 -2.02 11.82
N ARG A 11 10.06 -1.53 11.20
CA ARG A 11 11.43 -2.04 11.38
C ARG A 11 12.37 -0.86 11.63
N ASP A 12 13.11 -0.91 12.73
CA ASP A 12 14.07 0.14 13.12
C ASP A 12 13.48 1.57 13.10
N GLY A 13 12.22 1.70 13.54
CA GLY A 13 11.50 2.97 13.58
C GLY A 13 10.95 3.44 12.22
N VAL A 14 11.13 2.68 11.14
CA VAL A 14 10.64 2.99 9.79
C VAL A 14 9.50 2.04 9.43
N LEU A 15 8.43 2.60 8.84
CA LEU A 15 7.33 1.80 8.29
C LEU A 15 7.66 1.34 6.87
N TYR A 16 7.55 0.03 6.66
CA TYR A 16 7.69 -0.61 5.35
C TYR A 16 6.31 -1.07 4.87
N ALA A 17 5.92 -0.60 3.68
CA ALA A 17 4.67 -0.97 3.05
C ALA A 17 4.88 -2.13 2.07
N THR A 18 4.06 -3.17 2.20
CA THR A 18 4.02 -4.32 1.29
C THR A 18 2.61 -4.49 0.75
N LEU A 19 2.46 -4.76 -0.56
CA LEU A 19 1.15 -5.03 -1.14
C LEU A 19 0.48 -6.24 -0.48
N THR A 20 -0.83 -6.19 -0.27
CA THR A 20 -1.59 -7.29 0.34
C THR A 20 -1.91 -8.45 -0.62
N GLY A 21 -1.25 -8.47 -1.79
CA GLY A 21 -1.51 -9.38 -2.89
C GLY A 21 -2.28 -8.70 -4.02
N GLU A 22 -3.20 -9.43 -4.66
CA GLU A 22 -4.00 -8.92 -5.78
C GLU A 22 -4.84 -7.69 -5.39
N GLN A 23 -4.90 -6.73 -6.32
CA GLN A 23 -5.46 -5.40 -6.10
C GLN A 23 -6.82 -5.19 -6.80
N GLY A 24 -7.48 -6.26 -7.25
CA GLY A 24 -8.83 -6.18 -7.83
C GLY A 24 -9.84 -5.63 -6.82
N SER A 25 -10.79 -4.79 -7.28
CA SER A 25 -11.80 -4.17 -6.39
C SER A 25 -12.80 -5.17 -5.81
N GLY A 26 -13.04 -6.30 -6.49
CA GLY A 26 -13.88 -7.40 -5.99
C GLY A 26 -13.19 -8.30 -4.96
N ILE A 27 -11.89 -8.10 -4.70
CA ILE A 27 -11.09 -8.95 -3.81
C ILE A 27 -11.10 -8.35 -2.40
N LEU A 28 -12.21 -8.51 -1.68
CA LEU A 28 -12.38 -7.93 -0.35
C LEU A 28 -11.37 -8.46 0.68
N TYR A 29 -10.87 -9.68 0.50
CA TYR A 29 -9.84 -10.26 1.37
C TYR A 29 -8.56 -9.40 1.43
N SER A 30 -8.23 -8.69 0.33
CA SER A 30 -7.09 -7.77 0.29
C SER A 30 -7.26 -6.53 1.17
N MET A 31 -8.51 -6.13 1.47
CA MET A 31 -8.85 -5.03 2.37
C MET A 31 -8.72 -5.45 3.83
N VAL A 32 -9.15 -6.67 4.18
CA VAL A 32 -9.06 -7.20 5.55
C VAL A 32 -7.61 -7.31 6.02
N LYS A 33 -6.68 -7.57 5.09
CA LYS A 33 -5.24 -7.65 5.37
C LYS A 33 -4.51 -6.31 5.39
N ALA A 34 -5.16 -5.25 4.92
CA ALA A 34 -4.50 -3.98 4.71
C ALA A 34 -4.56 -3.13 5.98
N ASP A 35 -3.44 -2.49 6.29
CA ASP A 35 -3.35 -1.47 7.34
C ASP A 35 -3.59 -0.06 6.77
N GLY A 36 -3.61 0.06 5.43
CA GLY A 36 -3.90 1.32 4.77
C GLY A 36 -3.82 1.27 3.23
N LEU A 37 -3.92 2.45 2.64
CA LEU A 37 -3.81 2.69 1.19
C LEU A 37 -2.56 3.50 0.88
N ALA A 38 -1.64 2.92 0.11
CA ALA A 38 -0.57 3.69 -0.51
C ALA A 38 -1.14 4.48 -1.70
N VAL A 39 -0.83 5.77 -1.74
CA VAL A 39 -1.26 6.71 -2.77
C VAL A 39 -0.17 6.81 -3.82
N ILE A 40 -0.44 6.24 -4.99
CA ILE A 40 0.48 6.27 -6.13
C ILE A 40 0.03 7.39 -7.11
N PRO A 41 0.94 8.31 -7.47
CA PRO A 41 0.67 9.34 -8.49
C PRO A 41 0.21 8.72 -9.82
N GLU A 42 -0.55 9.46 -10.63
CA GLU A 42 -1.04 8.96 -11.94
C GLU A 42 0.08 8.85 -12.97
N GLU A 43 1.12 9.65 -12.77
CA GLU A 43 2.28 9.77 -13.64
C GLU A 43 3.25 8.59 -13.46
N TRP A 44 3.00 7.74 -12.46
CA TRP A 44 3.83 6.58 -12.14
C TRP A 44 3.19 5.32 -12.71
N ASP A 45 3.90 4.69 -13.65
CA ASP A 45 3.57 3.37 -14.18
C ASP A 45 4.08 2.24 -13.26
N HIS A 46 5.15 2.51 -12.51
CA HIS A 46 5.78 1.57 -11.58
C HIS A 46 6.33 2.27 -10.33
N VAL A 47 6.42 1.50 -9.23
CA VAL A 47 7.05 1.94 -7.98
C VAL A 47 8.16 0.97 -7.61
N SER A 48 9.41 1.44 -7.64
CA SER A 48 10.55 0.61 -7.26
C SER A 48 10.56 0.34 -5.75
N PRO A 49 11.00 -0.86 -5.29
CA PRO A 49 11.20 -1.14 -3.88
C PRO A 49 12.08 -0.10 -3.19
N GLY A 50 11.70 0.32 -1.98
CA GLY A 50 12.39 1.36 -1.21
C GLY A 50 11.96 2.80 -1.53
N THR A 51 11.14 3.00 -2.57
CA THR A 51 10.54 4.31 -2.86
C THR A 51 9.59 4.71 -1.74
N ARG A 52 9.75 5.94 -1.23
CA ARG A 52 8.83 6.50 -0.23
C ARG A 52 7.52 6.90 -0.88
N VAL A 53 6.43 6.43 -0.31
CA VAL A 53 5.06 6.76 -0.74
C VAL A 53 4.25 7.27 0.44
N ARG A 54 3.18 8.02 0.15
CA ARG A 54 2.21 8.41 1.19
C ARG A 54 1.26 7.26 1.44
N VAL A 55 1.00 6.95 2.70
CA VAL A 55 0.00 5.95 3.12
C VAL A 55 -1.11 6.65 3.89
N LEU A 56 -2.35 6.34 3.53
CA LEU A 56 -3.54 6.67 4.31
C LEU A 56 -3.84 5.46 5.20
N LEU A 57 -3.67 5.60 6.51
CA LEU A 57 -3.92 4.52 7.46
C LEU A 57 -5.43 4.26 7.58
N PHE A 58 -5.77 3.00 7.82
CA PHE A 58 -7.10 2.63 8.30
C PHE A 58 -7.17 2.83 9.82
N ASP A 59 -8.37 3.10 10.32
CA ASP A 59 -8.68 3.30 11.74
C ASP A 59 -9.09 1.96 12.38
#